data_AF-Q4ACJ5-F1
#
_entry.id   AF-Q4ACJ5-F1
#
_cell.length_a   1.000
_cell.length_b   1.000
_cell.length_c   1.000
_cell.angle_alpha   90.00
_cell.angle_beta   90.00
_cell.angle_gamma   90.00
#
_symmetry.space_group_name_H-M   'P 1'
#
loop_
_entity.id
_entity.type
_entity.pdbx_description
1 polymer ?
#
loop_
_entity_poly.entity_id
_entity_poly.type
_entity_poly.pdbx_seq_one_letter_code
_entity_poly.pdbx_strand_id
1 'polypeptide(L)'
;DLQRLCRRYRCRLLHQDRHSIIVGGLNEAPAALLEAIRFATGLDAQWRPLSRRQSEEEEALYPATEDTQTAPQLEQLLLHALRRRASDIHLEPLETRGQVRLRIDGVLHDKLQG
;
A
#
# COMPACT_ATOMS: atom_id res chain seq x y z
N ASP A 1 -15.69 5.96 1.53
CA ASP A 1 -14.27 5.61 1.66
C ASP A 1 -14.14 4.20 2.22
N LEU A 2 -13.51 3.31 1.44
CA LEU A 2 -13.35 1.87 1.70
C LEU A 2 -12.71 1.60 3.07
N GLN A 3 -11.77 2.44 3.50
CA GLN A 3 -11.11 2.27 4.79
C GLN A 3 -12.08 2.36 5.98
N ARG A 4 -13.08 3.24 5.89
CA ARG A 4 -14.12 3.35 6.93
C ARG A 4 -15.00 2.09 6.98
N LEU A 5 -15.33 1.53 5.82
CA LEU A 5 -16.05 0.26 5.74
C LEU A 5 -15.22 -0.88 6.35
N CYS A 6 -13.95 -0.98 5.98
CA CYS A 6 -13.04 -1.99 6.52
C CYS A 6 -12.93 -1.94 8.05
N ARG A 7 -12.76 -0.74 8.62
CA ARG A 7 -12.75 -0.55 10.09
C ARG A 7 -14.08 -0.95 10.75
N ARG A 8 -15.22 -0.54 10.17
CA ARG A 8 -16.55 -0.80 10.74
C ARG A 8 -16.84 -2.29 10.81
N TYR A 9 -16.47 -3.03 9.77
CA TYR A 9 -16.76 -4.46 9.64
C TYR A 9 -15.59 -5.35 10.08
N ARG A 10 -14.52 -4.78 10.66
CA ARG A 10 -13.31 -5.49 11.09
C ARG A 10 -12.75 -6.40 10.00
N CYS A 11 -12.66 -5.85 8.80
CA CYS A 11 -12.05 -6.53 7.66
C CYS A 11 -10.88 -5.70 7.10
N ARG A 12 -10.06 -6.33 6.26
CA ARG A 12 -8.89 -5.72 5.62
C ARG A 12 -8.91 -5.93 4.12
N LEU A 13 -8.38 -4.95 3.41
CA LEU A 13 -8.09 -5.08 1.98
C LEU A 13 -6.88 -6.01 1.82
N LEU A 14 -7.04 -7.07 1.04
CA LEU A 14 -5.99 -8.05 0.78
C LEU A 14 -5.41 -7.89 -0.62
N HIS A 15 -6.27 -7.51 -1.57
CA HIS A 15 -5.87 -7.29 -2.95
C HIS A 15 -6.83 -6.33 -3.62
N GLN A 16 -6.30 -5.49 -4.51
CA GLN A 16 -7.09 -4.65 -5.40
C GLN A 16 -6.40 -4.57 -6.76
N ASP A 17 -7.16 -4.83 -7.81
CA ASP A 17 -6.75 -4.57 -9.19
C ASP A 17 -7.76 -3.64 -9.87
N ARG A 18 -7.73 -3.54 -11.21
CA ARG A 18 -8.62 -2.65 -11.97
C ARG A 18 -10.08 -3.10 -12.01
N HIS A 19 -10.37 -4.36 -11.70
CA HIS A 19 -11.66 -4.99 -11.86
C HIS A 19 -12.17 -5.65 -10.56
N SER A 20 -11.27 -6.06 -9.67
CA SER A 20 -11.61 -6.83 -8.48
C SER A 20 -11.02 -6.24 -7.19
N ILE A 21 -11.70 -6.55 -6.09
CA ILE A 21 -11.25 -6.26 -4.74
C ILE A 21 -11.49 -7.47 -3.82
N ILE A 22 -10.43 -7.90 -3.13
CA ILE A 22 -10.48 -9.02 -2.20
C ILE A 22 -10.34 -8.48 -0.79
N VAL A 23 -11.32 -8.80 0.05
CA VAL A 23 -11.43 -8.31 1.42
C VAL A 23 -11.52 -9.50 2.35
N GLY A 24 -10.79 -9.46 3.47
CA GLY A 24 -10.70 -10.58 4.39
C GLY A 24 -10.95 -10.19 5.84
N GLY A 25 -11.40 -11.17 6.61
CA GLY A 25 -11.67 -11.02 8.04
C GLY A 25 -11.88 -12.37 8.71
N LEU A 26 -11.93 -12.36 10.04
CA LEU A 26 -12.02 -13.56 10.87
C LEU A 26 -13.37 -14.28 10.81
N ASN A 27 -14.41 -13.58 10.34
CA ASN A 27 -15.79 -14.07 10.32
C ASN A 27 -16.30 -14.22 8.88
N GLU A 28 -17.54 -14.67 8.73
CA GLU A 28 -18.22 -14.62 7.43
C GLU A 28 -18.52 -13.16 7.03
N ALA A 29 -18.45 -12.85 5.74
CA ALA A 29 -18.80 -11.52 5.23
C ALA A 29 -20.31 -11.27 5.37
N PRO A 30 -20.74 -10.16 5.99
CA PRO A 30 -22.10 -9.69 5.83
C PRO A 30 -22.35 -9.36 4.35
N ALA A 31 -23.45 -9.84 3.75
CA ALA A 31 -23.77 -9.54 2.35
C ALA A 31 -23.78 -8.02 2.05
N ALA A 32 -24.31 -7.24 3.01
CA ALA A 32 -24.32 -5.78 2.97
C ALA A 32 -22.93 -5.14 2.87
N LEU A 33 -21.88 -5.78 3.41
CA LEU A 33 -20.51 -5.30 3.26
C LEU A 33 -20.04 -5.43 1.82
N LEU A 34 -20.21 -6.60 1.21
CA LEU A 34 -19.78 -6.83 -0.17
C LEU A 34 -20.52 -5.93 -1.15
N GLU A 35 -21.83 -5.70 -0.93
CA GLU A 35 -22.60 -4.73 -1.70
C GLU A 35 -22.12 -3.29 -1.48
N ALA A 36 -21.88 -2.88 -0.23
CA ALA A 36 -21.37 -1.55 0.06
C ALA A 36 -20.00 -1.30 -0.57
N ILE A 37 -19.14 -2.33 -0.63
CA ILE A 37 -17.83 -2.24 -1.28
C ILE A 37 -18.01 -2.12 -2.80
N ARG A 38 -18.80 -3.01 -3.43
CA ARG A 38 -19.13 -2.90 -4.86
C ARG A 38 -19.68 -1.52 -5.22
N PHE A 39 -20.58 -0.98 -4.41
CA PHE A 39 -21.16 0.34 -4.63
C PHE A 39 -20.11 1.47 -4.47
N ALA A 40 -19.28 1.40 -3.43
CA ALA A 40 -18.30 2.44 -3.13
C ALA A 40 -17.11 2.46 -4.10
N THR A 41 -16.75 1.31 -4.68
CA THR A 41 -15.54 1.17 -5.52
C THR A 41 -15.85 0.92 -7.00
N GLY A 42 -17.04 0.40 -7.33
CA GLY A 42 -17.38 -0.08 -8.67
C GLY A 42 -16.66 -1.38 -9.08
N LEU A 43 -15.92 -2.01 -8.17
CA LEU A 43 -15.15 -3.23 -8.41
C LEU A 43 -15.93 -4.47 -7.97
N ASP A 44 -15.65 -5.62 -8.59
CA ASP A 44 -16.16 -6.90 -8.09
C ASP A 44 -15.57 -7.22 -6.73
N ALA A 45 -16.41 -7.46 -5.73
CA ALA A 45 -16.00 -7.63 -4.33
C ALA A 45 -16.11 -9.08 -3.89
N GLN A 46 -14.98 -9.64 -3.45
CA GLN A 46 -14.84 -11.02 -3.01
C GLN A 46 -14.42 -11.08 -1.54
N TRP A 47 -14.98 -12.04 -0.80
CA TRP A 47 -14.62 -12.30 0.59
C TRP A 47 -13.63 -13.46 0.69
N ARG A 48 -12.56 -13.27 1.46
CA ARG A 48 -11.65 -14.33 1.86
C ARG A 48 -11.65 -14.51 3.39
N PRO A 49 -12.18 -15.61 3.92
CA PRO A 49 -12.09 -15.87 5.36
C PRO A 49 -10.62 -16.04 5.76
N LEU A 50 -10.23 -15.43 6.88
CA LEU A 50 -8.88 -15.52 7.43
C LEU A 50 -8.89 -16.27 8.76
N SER A 51 -7.92 -17.14 8.94
CA SER A 51 -7.59 -17.64 10.29
C SER A 51 -6.99 -16.52 11.15
N ARG A 52 -6.99 -16.69 12.50
CA ARG A 52 -6.32 -15.74 13.40
C ARG A 52 -4.87 -15.47 13.00
N ARG A 53 -4.12 -16.55 12.72
CA ARG A 53 -2.72 -16.45 12.29
C ARG A 53 -2.57 -15.60 11.02
N GLN A 54 -3.39 -15.84 10.00
CA GLN A 54 -3.35 -15.05 8.76
C GLN A 54 -3.73 -13.58 8.98
N SER A 55 -4.70 -13.31 9.86
CA SER A 55 -5.07 -11.93 10.22
C SER A 55 -3.93 -11.20 10.94
N GLU A 56 -3.22 -11.89 11.83
CA GLU A 56 -2.06 -11.36 12.55
C GLU A 56 -0.87 -11.11 11.60
N GLU A 57 -0.61 -12.02 10.66
CA GLU A 57 0.41 -11.87 9.62
C GLU A 57 0.13 -10.66 8.71
N GLU A 58 -1.10 -10.50 8.23
CA GLU A 58 -1.53 -9.34 7.43
C GLU A 58 -1.43 -8.03 8.22
N GLU A 59 -1.73 -8.05 9.52
CA GLU A 59 -1.60 -6.90 10.41
C GLU A 59 -0.14 -6.51 10.68
N ALA A 60 0.76 -7.49 10.81
CA ALA A 60 2.18 -7.24 10.99
C ALA A 60 2.85 -6.70 9.71
N LEU A 61 2.44 -7.20 8.54
CA LEU A 61 3.00 -6.79 7.25
C LEU A 61 2.50 -5.41 6.82
N TYR A 62 1.23 -5.12 7.09
CA TYR A 62 0.58 -3.85 6.81
C TYR A 62 -0.05 -3.33 8.11
N PRO A 63 0.76 -2.79 9.04
CA PRO A 63 0.22 -2.11 10.20
C PRO A 63 -0.75 -1.05 9.68
N ALA A 64 -1.88 -0.87 10.39
CA ALA A 64 -2.88 0.14 10.06
C ALA A 64 -2.26 1.53 10.21
N THR A 65 -1.46 1.90 9.22
CA THR A 65 -0.88 3.21 9.07
C THR A 65 -2.03 4.08 8.59
N GLU A 66 -2.24 5.19 9.28
CA GLU A 66 -3.07 6.25 8.76
C GLU A 66 -2.50 6.62 7.40
N ASP A 67 -3.28 6.35 6.35
CA ASP A 67 -2.95 6.78 5.02
C ASP A 67 -2.64 8.28 5.07
N THR A 68 -1.47 8.66 4.60
CA THR A 68 -1.29 9.59 3.48
C THR A 68 0.10 10.19 3.55
N GLN A 69 1.06 9.56 2.83
CA GLN A 69 2.10 10.28 2.09
C GLN A 69 3.17 9.38 1.45
N THR A 70 3.24 8.08 1.76
CA THR A 70 4.26 7.18 1.17
C THR A 70 4.09 6.99 -0.33
N ALA A 71 2.86 6.80 -0.82
CA ALA A 71 2.60 6.63 -2.25
C ALA A 71 2.93 7.90 -3.08
N PRO A 72 2.48 9.12 -2.69
CA PRO A 72 2.89 10.35 -3.36
C PRO A 72 4.41 10.57 -3.35
N GLN A 73 5.08 10.28 -2.23
CA GLN A 73 6.54 10.43 -2.11
C GLN A 73 7.30 9.45 -3.01
N LEU A 74 6.81 8.21 -3.14
CA LEU A 74 7.40 7.22 -4.04
C LEU A 74 7.23 7.62 -5.51
N GLU A 75 6.04 8.06 -5.90
CA GLU A 75 5.80 8.55 -7.26
C GLU A 75 6.70 9.75 -7.59
N GLN A 76 6.81 10.71 -6.67
CA GLN A 76 7.72 11.86 -6.82
C GLN A 76 9.17 11.42 -6.94
N LEU A 77 9.61 10.44 -6.14
CA LEU A 77 10.97 9.89 -6.21
C LEU A 77 11.23 9.23 -7.57
N LEU A 78 10.31 8.39 -8.06
CA LEU A 78 10.42 7.73 -9.35
C LEU A 78 10.49 8.76 -10.49
N LEU A 79 9.60 9.76 -10.48
CA LEU A 79 9.61 10.85 -11.45
C LEU A 79 10.91 11.66 -11.39
N HIS A 80 11.43 11.93 -10.20
CA HIS A 80 12.70 12.63 -10.03
C HIS A 80 13.86 11.80 -10.60
N ALA A 81 13.94 10.50 -10.29
CA ALA A 81 14.94 9.60 -10.83
C ALA A 81 14.90 9.53 -12.36
N LEU A 82 13.69 9.42 -12.94
CA LEU A 82 13.50 9.43 -14.40
C LEU A 82 13.96 10.76 -15.03
N ARG A 83 13.56 11.91 -14.48
CA ARG A 83 13.98 13.23 -14.97
C ARG A 83 15.50 13.40 -14.93
N ARG A 84 16.13 12.85 -13.91
CA ARG A 84 17.58 12.86 -13.71
C ARG A 84 18.32 11.76 -14.49
N ARG A 85 17.59 10.89 -15.22
CA ARG A 85 18.13 9.72 -15.92
C ARG A 85 18.98 8.82 -15.02
N ALA A 86 18.56 8.66 -13.78
CA ALA A 86 19.22 7.76 -12.85
C ALA A 86 19.05 6.32 -13.32
N SER A 87 20.14 5.55 -13.36
CA SER A 87 20.11 4.12 -13.68
C SER A 87 19.61 3.29 -12.50
N ASP A 88 19.82 3.77 -11.27
CA ASP A 88 19.48 3.06 -10.04
C ASP A 88 19.01 4.04 -8.95
N ILE A 89 18.11 3.55 -8.11
CA ILE A 89 17.62 4.22 -6.90
C ILE A 89 18.00 3.34 -5.71
N HIS A 90 18.83 3.85 -4.81
CA HIS A 90 19.22 3.18 -3.58
C HIS A 90 18.37 3.70 -2.42
N LEU A 91 17.71 2.79 -1.71
CA LEU A 91 17.00 3.05 -0.44
C LEU A 91 17.82 2.46 0.70
N GLU A 92 18.45 3.31 1.50
CA GLU A 92 19.40 2.89 2.53
C GLU A 92 18.84 3.21 3.93
N PRO A 93 18.42 2.20 4.69
CA PRO A 93 18.05 2.40 6.08
C PRO A 93 19.32 2.65 6.92
N LEU A 94 19.40 3.79 7.59
CA LEU A 94 20.39 4.07 8.63
C LEU A 94 19.72 3.99 10.00
N GLU A 95 20.53 3.89 11.06
CA GLU A 95 20.06 3.69 12.44
C GLU A 95 19.00 4.70 12.90
N THR A 96 19.07 5.94 12.41
CA THR A 96 18.17 7.04 12.83
C THR A 96 17.36 7.66 11.69
N ARG A 97 17.70 7.37 10.42
CA ARG A 97 17.02 7.94 9.25
C ARG A 97 17.21 7.08 8.00
N GLY A 98 16.23 7.09 7.10
CA GLY A 98 16.44 6.59 5.73
C GLY A 98 17.20 7.61 4.88
N GLN A 99 18.06 7.13 3.98
CA GLN A 99 18.66 7.93 2.92
C GLN A 99 18.27 7.36 1.55
N VAL A 100 18.00 8.25 0.60
CA VAL A 100 17.78 7.89 -0.80
C VAL A 100 18.92 8.43 -1.64
N ARG A 101 19.52 7.58 -2.48
CA ARG A 101 20.61 7.95 -3.40
C ARG A 101 20.30 7.55 -4.82
N LEU A 102 20.78 8.33 -5.79
CA LEU A 102 20.59 8.07 -7.22
C LEU A 102 21.93 7.82 -7.90
N ARG A 103 22.02 6.77 -8.71
CA ARG A 103 23.18 6.56 -9.61
C ARG A 103 22.89 7.24 -10.94
N ILE A 104 23.66 8.27 -11.29
CA ILE A 104 23.54 9.02 -12.54
C ILE A 104 24.88 8.98 -13.24
N ASP A 105 24.91 8.52 -14.49
CA ASP A 105 26.14 8.36 -15.29
C ASP A 105 27.26 7.59 -14.55
N GLY A 106 26.88 6.61 -13.74
CA GLY A 106 27.78 5.78 -12.95
C GLY A 106 28.20 6.36 -11.59
N VAL A 107 27.84 7.61 -11.27
CA VAL A 107 28.17 8.28 -10.01
C VAL A 107 26.99 8.29 -9.05
N LEU A 108 27.24 8.05 -7.77
CA LEU A 108 26.21 7.99 -6.74
C LEU A 108 26.02 9.35 -6.07
N HIS A 109 24.77 9.82 -6.02
CA HIS A 109 24.41 11.15 -5.51
C HIS A 109 23.58 11.05 -4.23
N ASP A 110 24.07 11.66 -3.15
CA ASP A 110 23.52 11.53 -1.79
C ASP A 110 22.35 12.48 -1.47
N LYS A 111 22.00 13.39 -2.39
CA LYS A 111 20.97 14.41 -2.19
C LYS A 111 20.01 14.44 -3.39
N LEU A 112 18.73 14.21 -3.12
CA LEU A 112 17.62 14.76 -3.90
C LEU A 112 17.71 16.28 -3.77
N GLN A 113 18.53 16.94 -4.59
CA GLN A 113 18.54 18.40 -4.65
C GLN A 113 17.30 18.85 -5.43
N GLY A 114 16.45 19.61 -4.73
CA GLY A 114 15.37 20.51 -5.18
C GLY A 114 14.71 20.20 -6.51
#